data_AF-A0A3B9BK01-F1
#
_entry.id   AF-A0A3B9BK01-F1
#
_cell.length_a   1.000
_cell.length_b   1.000
_cell.length_c   1.000
_cell.angle_alpha   90.00
_cell.angle_beta   90.00
_cell.angle_gamma   90.00
#
_symmetry.space_group_name_H-M   'P 1'
#
loop_
_entity.id
_entity.type
_entity.pdbx_description
1 polymer ?
#
loop_
_entity_poly.entity_id
_entity_poly.type
_entity_poly.pdbx_seq_one_letter_code
_entity_poly.pdbx_strand_id
1 'polypeptide(L)' 'SGAIRNHRPDIMYKAFSIAGYDKDAVEREFGGMISAFRYGAPPHGGIAPGVDRIVMLLA' A
#
# COMPACT_ATOMS: atom_id res chain seq x y z
N SER A 1 -4.94 -4.91 -12.61
CA SER A 1 -5.40 -5.19 -11.23
C SER A 1 -5.06 -4.00 -10.33
N GLY A 2 -5.85 -3.73 -9.29
CA GLY A 2 -5.74 -2.52 -8.47
C GLY A 2 -6.48 -2.62 -7.15
N ALA A 3 -6.30 -1.62 -6.26
CA ALA A 3 -6.98 -1.54 -4.97
C ALA A 3 -7.11 -0.09 -4.48
N ILE A 4 -8.13 0.17 -3.65
CA ILE A 4 -8.17 1.35 -2.77
C ILE A 4 -7.18 1.14 -1.63
N ARG A 5 -6.42 2.17 -1.30
CA ARG A 5 -5.32 2.10 -0.33
C ARG A 5 -5.71 2.73 0.99
N ASN A 6 -5.16 2.14 2.05
CA ASN A 6 -5.24 2.71 3.38
C ASN A 6 -4.40 4.00 3.44
N HIS A 7 -4.94 5.02 4.10
CA HIS A 7 -4.28 6.31 4.33
C HIS A 7 -4.14 6.63 5.83
N ARG A 8 -4.48 5.69 6.71
CA ARG A 8 -4.50 5.85 8.16
C ARG A 8 -3.40 5.00 8.84
N PRO A 9 -2.48 5.60 9.62
CA PRO A 9 -1.39 4.86 10.26
C PRO A 9 -1.87 3.72 11.17
N ASP A 10 -2.87 3.97 12.02
CA ASP A 10 -3.41 3.00 12.97
C ASP A 10 -3.95 1.74 12.29
N ILE A 11 -4.67 1.92 11.19
CA ILE A 11 -5.17 0.81 10.35
C ILE A 11 -3.99 0.08 9.70
N MET A 12 -2.94 0.79 9.29
CA MET A 12 -1.77 0.19 8.64
C MET A 12 -1.02 -0.73 9.62
N TYR A 13 -0.73 -0.27 10.84
CA TYR A 13 -0.09 -1.12 11.85
C TYR A 13 -0.93 -2.35 12.19
N LYS A 14 -2.26 -2.21 12.24
CA LYS A 14 -3.16 -3.35 12.47
C LYS A 14 -3.08 -4.37 11.32
N ALA A 15 -3.06 -3.89 10.08
CA ALA A 15 -2.91 -4.76 8.91
C ALA A 15 -1.56 -5.50 8.91
N PHE A 16 -0.48 -4.79 9.22
CA PHE A 16 0.86 -5.40 9.35
C PHE A 16 0.94 -6.40 10.50
N SER A 17 0.28 -6.14 11.62
CA SER A 17 0.19 -7.09 12.74
C SER A 17 -0.51 -8.39 12.33
N ILE A 18 -1.58 -8.31 11.53
CA ILE A 18 -2.25 -9.51 10.96
C ILE A 18 -1.29 -10.28 10.03
N ALA A 19 -0.43 -9.57 9.30
CA ALA A 19 0.60 -10.17 8.45
C ALA A 19 1.83 -10.68 9.22
N GLY A 20 1.86 -10.57 10.55
CA GLY A 20 2.93 -11.10 11.41
C GLY A 20 4.08 -10.14 11.69
N TYR A 21 3.94 -8.85 11.37
CA TYR A 21 4.94 -7.83 11.69
C TYR A 21 4.68 -7.21 13.06
N ASP A 22 5.73 -7.05 13.86
CA ASP A 22 5.69 -6.17 15.03
C ASP A 22 5.84 -4.69 14.61
N LYS A 23 5.56 -3.77 15.55
CA LYS A 23 5.59 -2.34 15.27
C LYS A 23 6.98 -1.84 14.90
N ASP A 24 8.03 -2.35 15.54
CA ASP A 24 9.40 -1.86 15.34
C ASP A 24 9.93 -2.27 13.95
N ALA A 25 9.55 -3.46 13.48
CA ALA A 25 9.80 -3.91 12.11
C ALA A 25 9.07 -3.01 11.09
N VAL A 26 7.82 -2.63 11.36
CA VAL A 26 7.08 -1.72 10.47
C VAL A 26 7.73 -0.35 10.41
N GLU A 27 8.16 0.21 11.55
CA GLU A 27 8.85 1.51 11.59
C GLU A 27 10.19 1.46 10.86
N ARG A 28 10.96 0.37 11.01
CA ARG A 28 12.26 0.21 10.36
C ARG A 28 12.14 0.08 8.84
N GLU A 29 11.22 -0.76 8.36
CA GLU A 29 11.10 -1.07 6.92
C GLU A 29 10.18 -0.07 6.17
N PHE A 30 9.18 0.50 6.84
CA PHE A 30 8.12 1.32 6.22
C PHE A 30 7.91 2.69 6.88
N GLY A 31 8.78 3.12 7.79
CA GLY A 31 8.61 4.34 8.59
C GLY A 31 8.41 5.62 7.77
N GLY A 32 9.02 5.71 6.57
CA GLY A 32 8.81 6.84 5.66
C GLY A 32 7.36 6.96 5.18
N MET A 33 6.76 5.85 4.74
CA MET A 33 5.36 5.79 4.32
C MET A 33 4.42 6.07 5.50
N ILE A 34 4.68 5.47 6.66
CA ILE A 34 3.85 5.67 7.85
C ILE A 34 3.90 7.12 8.33
N SER A 35 5.08 7.75 8.28
CA SER A 35 5.24 9.17 8.61
C SER A 35 4.48 10.06 7.63
N ALA A 36 4.50 9.76 6.33
CA ALA A 36 3.78 10.53 5.32
C ALA A 36 2.28 10.58 5.58
N PHE A 37 1.67 9.48 6.04
CA PHE A 37 0.23 9.46 6.37
C PHE A 37 -0.15 10.45 7.48
N ARG A 38 0.77 10.78 8.38
CA ARG A 38 0.52 11.75 9.48
C ARG A 38 0.35 13.18 8.99
N TYR A 39 0.77 13.48 7.75
CA TYR A 39 0.63 14.80 7.13
C TYR A 39 -0.64 14.93 6.27
N GLY A 40 -1.61 14.02 6.42
CA GLY A 40 -2.90 14.12 5.74
C GLY A 40 -2.93 13.47 4.37
N ALA A 41 -2.38 12.25 4.25
CA ALA A 41 -2.55 11.47 3.02
C ALA A 41 -4.05 11.26 2.72
N PRO A 42 -4.53 11.61 1.50
CA PRO A 42 -5.94 11.50 1.17
C PRO A 42 -6.36 10.04 0.91
N PRO A 43 -7.66 9.75 0.87
CA PRO A 43 -8.16 8.54 0.24
C PRO A 43 -7.62 8.43 -1.20
N HIS A 44 -6.99 7.30 -1.53
CA HIS A 44 -6.35 7.10 -2.83
C HIS A 44 -6.48 5.64 -3.27
N GLY A 45 -6.29 5.42 -4.57
CA GLY A 45 -6.35 4.11 -5.19
C GLY A 45 -5.76 4.16 -6.58
N GLY A 46 -5.50 2.98 -7.15
CA GLY A 46 -4.93 2.89 -8.49
C GLY A 46 -5.03 1.49 -9.07
N ILE A 47 -4.62 1.38 -10.32
CA ILE A 47 -4.63 0.14 -11.10
C ILE A 47 -3.35 0.04 -11.92
N ALA A 48 -2.86 -1.19 -12.11
CA ALA A 48 -1.78 -1.52 -13.01
C ALA A 48 -2.26 -2.57 -14.03
N PRO A 49 -2.48 -2.19 -15.31
CA PRO A 49 -2.71 -3.14 -16.39
C PRO A 49 -1.38 -3.76 -16.86
N GLY A 50 -1.39 -5.06 -17.13
CA GLY A 50 -0.23 -5.74 -17.71
C GLY A 50 -0.18 -5.50 -19.21
N VAL A 51 0.51 -4.44 -19.63
CA VAL A 51 0.50 -3.95 -21.02
C VAL A 51 0.95 -5.03 -22.01
N ASP A 52 2.06 -5.73 -21.74
CA ASP A 52 2.57 -6.77 -22.64
C ASP A 52 1.55 -7.89 -22.86
N ARG A 53 0.86 -8.30 -21.79
CA ARG A 53 -0.18 -9.33 -21.88
C ARG A 53 -1.40 -8.84 -22.64
N ILE A 54 -1.76 -7.57 -22.50
CA ILE A 54 -2.86 -6.98 -23.28
C ILE A 54 -2.50 -6.95 -24.77
N VAL A 55 -1.29 -6.51 -25.11
CA VAL A 55 -0.82 -6.48 -26.51
C VAL A 55 -0.80 -7.89 -27.12
N MET A 56 -0.28 -8.88 -26.40
CA MET A 56 -0.24 -10.28 -26.84
C MET A 56 -1.64 -10.85 -27.17
N LEU A 57 -2.70 -10.37 -26.52
CA LEU A 57 -4.07 -10.83 -26.77
C LEU A 57 -4.75 -10.08 -27.92
N LEU A 58 -4.25 -8.92 -28.33
CA LEU A 58 -4.87 -8.02 -29.32
C LEU A 58 -4.19 -8.08 -30.70
N ALA A 59 -2.96 -8.57 -30.78
CA ALA A 59 -2.17 -8.73 -32.01
C ALA A 59 -2.07 -10.20 -32.41
#